data_AF-A0A6B3W0M0-F1
#
_entry.id   AF-A0A6B3W0M0-F1
#
_cell.length_a   1.000
_cell.length_b   1.000
_cell.length_c   1.000
_cell.angle_alpha   90.00
_cell.angle_beta   90.00
_cell.angle_gamma   90.00
#
_symmetry.space_group_name_H-M   'P 1'
#
loop_
_entity.id
_entity.type
_entity.pdbx_description
1 polymer ?
#
loop_
_entity_poly.entity_id
_entity_poly.type
_entity_poly.pdbx_seq_one_letter_code
_entity_poly.pdbx_strand_id
1 'polypeptide(L)'
;MKKLAFLLSLLLIVVPTQGFAQSSSDNHVSKDQIDKILSIYQNVSKQEIMKEINQTSKALGISKGKVADQMYSELKEQQDLAAKEEPIRIASPGSGGTTVIDSSTKGNIFYETAATALIEHGHVGMYYTADTLVESVPSYGVRSLNRSNKKVGEGARIMTVSNTTSTEKNSSANWAYNRIGESYSYNFATNRLTSCTGDKNCSKLVWCAWKNVTGLDLDSNGGLGVYPKDIRDHSRVTAIKYY
;
A
#
# COMPACT_ATOMS: atom_id res chain seq x y z
N MET A 1 64.56 -40.16 -21.48
CA MET A 1 63.17 -39.63 -21.51
C MET A 1 62.29 -40.54 -20.67
N LYS A 2 62.07 -40.19 -19.39
CA LYS A 2 61.22 -40.96 -18.46
C LYS A 2 59.84 -40.32 -18.46
N LYS A 3 58.80 -41.05 -18.90
CA LYS A 3 57.39 -40.65 -18.75
C LYS A 3 56.88 -41.25 -17.45
N LEU A 4 56.64 -40.40 -16.45
CA LEU A 4 55.99 -40.73 -15.20
C LEU A 4 54.47 -40.61 -15.43
N ALA A 5 53.73 -41.71 -15.32
CA ALA A 5 52.27 -41.70 -15.34
C ALA A 5 51.78 -41.41 -13.92
N PHE A 6 51.12 -40.27 -13.72
CA PHE A 6 50.40 -39.96 -12.49
C PHE A 6 49.00 -40.55 -12.59
N LEU A 7 48.68 -41.53 -11.73
CA LEU A 7 47.30 -41.92 -11.46
C LEU A 7 46.67 -40.82 -10.58
N LEU A 8 45.64 -40.16 -11.10
CA LEU A 8 44.80 -39.25 -10.32
C LEU A 8 43.59 -40.06 -9.83
N SER A 9 43.62 -40.50 -8.58
CA SER A 9 42.48 -41.14 -7.92
C SER A 9 41.43 -40.08 -7.57
N LEU A 10 40.29 -40.14 -8.24
CA LEU A 10 39.13 -39.28 -8.02
C LEU A 10 38.42 -39.69 -6.71
N LEU A 11 38.57 -38.90 -5.65
CA LEU A 11 37.83 -39.09 -4.40
C LEU A 11 36.50 -38.35 -4.49
N LEU A 12 35.43 -39.04 -4.89
CA LEU A 12 34.05 -38.53 -4.85
C LEU A 12 33.56 -38.52 -3.40
N ILE A 13 33.62 -37.36 -2.76
CA ILE A 13 32.95 -37.12 -1.47
C ILE A 13 31.47 -36.95 -1.79
N VAL A 14 30.69 -38.02 -1.60
CA VAL A 14 29.23 -37.94 -1.61
C VAL A 14 28.82 -37.28 -0.29
N VAL A 15 28.65 -35.95 -0.31
CA VAL A 15 27.98 -35.25 0.78
C VAL A 15 26.50 -35.60 0.68
N PRO A 16 25.88 -36.20 1.71
CA PRO A 16 24.45 -36.41 1.71
C PRO A 16 23.78 -35.03 1.70
N THR A 17 23.20 -34.65 0.55
CA THR A 17 22.28 -33.55 0.49
C THR A 17 21.08 -33.96 1.35
N GLN A 18 20.99 -33.40 2.54
CA GLN A 18 19.72 -33.38 3.26
C GLN A 18 18.77 -32.58 2.37
N GLY A 19 17.97 -33.31 1.58
CA GLY A 19 16.84 -32.75 0.88
C GLY A 19 15.96 -32.13 1.95
N PHE A 20 15.93 -30.80 2.01
CA PHE A 20 14.84 -30.10 2.66
C PHE A 20 13.57 -30.61 1.99
N ALA A 21 12.84 -31.47 2.68
CA ALA A 21 11.47 -31.80 2.32
C ALA A 21 10.74 -30.46 2.32
N GLN A 22 10.51 -29.92 1.14
CA GLN A 22 9.67 -28.78 0.92
C GLN A 22 8.29 -29.21 1.42
N SER A 23 7.97 -28.82 2.66
CA SER A 23 6.66 -29.04 3.24
C SER A 23 5.67 -28.64 2.16
N SER A 24 4.79 -29.55 1.78
CA SER A 24 3.70 -29.28 0.85
C SER A 24 2.80 -28.25 1.51
N SER A 25 3.22 -26.99 1.44
CA SER A 25 2.60 -25.87 2.12
C SER A 25 1.20 -25.78 1.56
N ASP A 26 0.20 -25.83 2.43
CA ASP A 26 -1.21 -25.89 2.09
C ASP A 26 -1.54 -24.93 0.94
N ASN A 27 -1.62 -25.49 -0.27
CA ASN A 27 -1.79 -24.72 -1.51
C ASN A 27 -3.27 -24.43 -1.77
N HIS A 28 -4.11 -24.77 -0.80
CA HIS A 28 -5.54 -24.52 -0.80
C HIS A 28 -5.83 -23.21 -0.05
N VAL A 29 -6.90 -22.54 -0.49
CA VAL A 29 -7.53 -21.46 0.27
C VAL A 29 -8.90 -21.97 0.63
N SER A 30 -9.19 -22.07 1.92
CA SER A 30 -10.48 -22.55 2.39
C SER A 30 -11.61 -21.59 2.04
N LYS A 31 -12.83 -22.11 1.97
CA LYS A 31 -14.03 -21.28 1.81
C LYS A 31 -14.15 -20.25 2.93
N ASP A 32 -13.86 -20.65 4.17
CA ASP A 32 -13.94 -19.79 5.35
C ASP A 32 -12.97 -18.60 5.28
N GLN A 33 -11.75 -18.81 4.77
CA GLN A 33 -10.79 -17.71 4.57
C GLN A 33 -11.31 -16.69 3.56
N ILE A 34 -11.87 -17.15 2.44
CA ILE A 34 -12.45 -16.27 1.42
C ILE A 34 -13.68 -15.53 1.96
N ASP A 35 -14.57 -16.23 2.68
CA ASP A 35 -15.78 -15.63 3.23
C ASP A 35 -15.43 -14.57 4.28
N LYS A 36 -14.39 -14.79 5.10
CA LYS A 36 -13.83 -13.79 6.03
C LYS A 36 -13.31 -12.55 5.31
N ILE A 37 -12.52 -12.71 4.25
CA ILE A 37 -12.01 -11.56 3.46
C ILE A 37 -13.18 -10.79 2.85
N LEU A 38 -14.13 -11.48 2.20
CA LEU A 38 -15.29 -10.85 1.56
C LEU A 38 -16.20 -10.12 2.55
N SER A 39 -16.26 -10.55 3.81
CA SER A 39 -17.05 -9.86 4.84
C SER A 39 -16.58 -8.42 5.11
N ILE A 40 -15.29 -8.15 4.86
CA ILE A 40 -14.68 -6.82 5.02
C ILE A 40 -14.51 -6.14 3.66
N TYR A 41 -14.10 -6.89 2.63
CA TYR A 41 -13.76 -6.40 1.30
C TYR A 41 -14.90 -6.58 0.29
N GLN A 42 -16.05 -5.96 0.59
CA GLN A 42 -17.35 -6.33 0.01
C GLN A 42 -17.52 -6.00 -1.48
N ASN A 43 -16.72 -5.09 -2.05
CA ASN A 43 -16.82 -4.69 -3.46
C ASN A 43 -15.80 -5.40 -4.38
N VAL A 44 -15.20 -6.50 -3.93
CA VAL A 44 -14.28 -7.31 -4.74
C VAL A 44 -14.85 -8.71 -4.92
N SER A 45 -14.75 -9.26 -6.12
CA SER A 45 -15.24 -10.61 -6.39
C SER A 45 -14.32 -11.67 -5.77
N LYS A 46 -14.88 -12.84 -5.46
CA LYS A 46 -14.10 -14.02 -5.07
C LYS A 46 -12.99 -14.36 -6.07
N GLN A 47 -13.24 -14.16 -7.36
CA GLN A 47 -12.26 -14.44 -8.41
C GLN A 47 -11.06 -13.49 -8.35
N GLU A 48 -11.32 -12.20 -8.08
CA GLU A 48 -10.26 -11.19 -7.89
C GLU A 48 -9.43 -11.47 -6.63
N ILE A 49 -10.07 -11.76 -5.49
CA ILE A 49 -9.35 -12.16 -4.26
C ILE A 49 -8.46 -13.38 -4.51
N MET A 50 -9.00 -14.42 -5.16
CA MET A 50 -8.21 -15.61 -5.48
C MET A 50 -7.05 -15.30 -6.44
N LYS A 51 -7.24 -14.40 -7.40
CA LYS A 51 -6.17 -13.95 -8.31
C LYS A 51 -5.06 -13.24 -7.54
N GLU A 52 -5.40 -12.31 -6.64
CA GLU A 52 -4.45 -11.60 -5.79
C GLU A 52 -3.69 -12.55 -4.86
N ILE A 53 -4.38 -13.49 -4.22
CA ILE A 53 -3.77 -14.51 -3.38
C ILE A 53 -2.77 -15.36 -4.18
N ASN A 54 -3.16 -15.82 -5.37
CA ASN A 54 -2.30 -16.63 -6.23
C ASN A 54 -1.05 -15.85 -6.68
N GLN A 55 -1.20 -14.57 -7.05
CA GLN A 55 -0.08 -13.73 -7.48
C GLN A 55 0.87 -13.44 -6.32
N THR A 56 0.34 -13.10 -5.17
CA THR A 56 1.10 -12.80 -3.94
C THR A 56 1.83 -14.03 -3.42
N SER A 57 1.16 -15.19 -3.39
CA SER A 57 1.76 -16.48 -3.01
C SER A 57 2.98 -16.79 -3.88
N LYS A 58 2.88 -16.58 -5.20
CA LYS A 58 4.01 -16.74 -6.13
C LYS A 58 5.12 -15.73 -5.90
N ALA A 59 4.77 -14.46 -5.68
CA ALA A 59 5.75 -13.39 -5.49
C ALA A 59 6.57 -13.56 -4.20
N LEU A 60 5.93 -14.04 -3.12
CA LEU A 60 6.56 -14.20 -1.81
C LEU A 60 7.09 -15.61 -1.54
N GLY A 61 6.74 -16.60 -2.36
CA GLY A 61 7.11 -18.00 -2.13
C GLY A 61 6.45 -18.61 -0.89
N ILE A 62 5.26 -18.12 -0.50
CA ILE A 62 4.50 -18.62 0.65
C ILE A 62 3.17 -19.26 0.21
N SER A 63 2.60 -20.13 1.04
CA SER A 63 1.31 -20.80 0.77
C SER A 63 0.17 -19.80 0.57
N LYS A 64 -0.79 -20.16 -0.29
CA LYS A 64 -2.00 -19.38 -0.53
C LYS A 64 -2.84 -19.16 0.74
N GLY A 65 -2.96 -20.18 1.60
CA GLY A 65 -3.64 -20.05 2.89
C GLY A 65 -3.02 -18.95 3.75
N LYS A 66 -1.69 -18.96 3.91
CA LYS A 66 -0.95 -17.90 4.64
C LYS A 66 -1.18 -16.50 4.06
N VAL A 67 -1.21 -16.36 2.73
CA VAL A 67 -1.54 -15.08 2.10
C VAL A 67 -2.96 -14.64 2.45
N ALA A 68 -3.93 -15.56 2.39
CA ALA A 68 -5.32 -15.26 2.74
C ALA A 68 -5.46 -14.82 4.20
N ASP A 69 -4.74 -15.48 5.13
CA ASP A 69 -4.74 -15.12 6.54
C ASP A 69 -4.11 -13.75 6.81
N GLN A 70 -3.00 -13.43 6.14
CA GLN A 70 -2.37 -12.10 6.21
C GLN A 70 -3.29 -11.02 5.64
N MET A 71 -3.86 -11.27 4.46
CA MET A 71 -4.82 -10.39 3.80
C MET A 71 -6.00 -10.06 4.73
N TYR A 72 -6.61 -11.09 5.34
CA TYR A 72 -7.71 -10.90 6.29
C TYR A 72 -7.27 -10.10 7.53
N SER A 73 -6.10 -10.44 8.09
CA SER A 73 -5.60 -9.79 9.32
C SER A 73 -5.36 -8.29 9.11
N GLU A 74 -4.73 -7.92 7.99
CA GLU A 74 -4.49 -6.52 7.64
C GLU A 74 -5.80 -5.76 7.39
N LEU A 75 -6.73 -6.34 6.63
CA LEU A 75 -8.05 -5.74 6.41
C LEU A 75 -8.82 -5.53 7.72
N LYS A 76 -8.75 -6.50 8.63
CA LYS A 76 -9.40 -6.43 9.94
C LYS A 76 -8.76 -5.37 10.83
N GLU A 77 -7.44 -5.26 10.83
CA GLU A 77 -6.72 -4.20 11.54
C GLU A 77 -7.15 -2.81 11.06
N GLN A 78 -7.25 -2.58 9.75
CA GLN A 78 -7.69 -1.29 9.21
C GLN A 78 -9.14 -0.95 9.62
N GLN A 79 -10.03 -1.94 9.62
CA GLN A 79 -11.40 -1.80 10.13
C GLN A 79 -11.42 -1.48 11.64
N ASP A 80 -10.57 -2.13 12.44
CA ASP A 80 -10.52 -1.90 13.89
C ASP A 80 -9.90 -0.54 14.23
N LEU A 81 -8.90 -0.09 13.47
CA LEU A 81 -8.35 1.26 13.55
C LEU A 81 -9.40 2.31 13.19
N ALA A 82 -10.29 2.02 12.24
CA ALA A 82 -11.39 2.91 11.89
C ALA A 82 -12.42 2.99 13.00
N ALA A 83 -12.80 1.86 13.60
CA ALA A 83 -13.76 1.87 14.71
C ALA A 83 -13.25 2.62 15.97
N LYS A 84 -11.92 2.72 16.15
CA LYS A 84 -11.28 3.48 17.24
C LYS A 84 -11.14 4.98 16.95
N GLU A 85 -11.23 5.36 15.68
CA GLU A 85 -11.45 6.75 15.31
C GLU A 85 -12.93 7.01 15.61
N GLU A 86 -13.22 7.49 16.84
CA GLU A 86 -14.56 7.84 17.40
C GLU A 86 -15.57 8.29 16.32
N PRO A 87 -16.90 8.08 16.47
CA PRO A 87 -17.86 8.12 15.37
C PRO A 87 -17.95 9.52 14.75
N ILE A 88 -17.03 9.80 13.83
CA ILE A 88 -17.04 10.93 12.93
C ILE A 88 -18.24 10.66 12.03
N ARG A 89 -19.36 11.28 12.42
CA ARG A 89 -20.67 11.19 11.78
C ARG A 89 -20.50 10.95 10.30
N ILE A 90 -20.88 9.74 9.86
CA ILE A 90 -20.87 9.22 8.50
C ILE A 90 -21.01 10.38 7.51
N ALA A 91 -19.88 10.94 7.11
CA ALA A 91 -19.80 11.61 5.84
C ALA A 91 -20.06 10.49 4.84
N SER A 92 -21.16 10.60 4.10
CA SER A 92 -21.41 9.68 2.99
C SER A 92 -20.12 9.50 2.18
N PRO A 93 -19.86 8.31 1.61
CA PRO A 93 -18.68 8.09 0.77
C PRO A 93 -18.54 9.24 -0.25
N GLY A 94 -17.52 10.09 -0.08
CA GLY A 94 -17.29 11.28 -0.91
C GLY A 94 -17.72 12.65 -0.33
N SER A 95 -18.31 12.73 0.86
CA SER A 95 -18.65 13.99 1.54
C SER A 95 -17.53 14.41 2.49
N GLY A 96 -16.31 14.60 1.97
CA GLY A 96 -15.27 15.29 2.74
C GLY A 96 -15.86 16.55 3.37
N GLY A 97 -15.61 16.79 4.66
CA GLY A 97 -16.44 17.58 5.58
C GLY A 97 -16.89 19.00 5.14
N THR A 98 -16.92 19.97 6.04
CA THR A 98 -17.33 21.35 5.67
C THR A 98 -16.16 22.29 5.47
N THR A 99 -14.97 21.90 5.91
CA THR A 99 -13.79 22.76 5.96
C THR A 99 -12.93 22.55 4.73
N VAL A 100 -12.63 23.62 3.99
CA VAL A 100 -11.64 23.54 2.91
C VAL A 100 -10.26 23.27 3.52
N ILE A 101 -9.52 22.30 2.99
CA ILE A 101 -8.17 22.02 3.48
C ILE A 101 -7.25 23.24 3.23
N ASP A 102 -6.47 23.62 4.25
CA ASP A 102 -5.50 24.72 4.21
C ASP A 102 -4.45 24.51 3.12
N SER A 103 -3.83 25.60 2.64
CA SER A 103 -2.67 25.51 1.75
C SER A 103 -1.46 24.90 2.47
N SER A 104 -0.58 24.22 1.75
CA SER A 104 0.64 23.64 2.34
C SER A 104 1.78 23.48 1.32
N THR A 105 2.99 23.28 1.79
CA THR A 105 4.18 23.14 0.94
C THR A 105 4.11 21.89 0.04
N LYS A 106 4.65 22.00 -1.18
CA LYS A 106 4.84 20.89 -2.11
C LYS A 106 5.53 19.70 -1.43
N GLY A 107 5.04 18.49 -1.71
CA GLY A 107 5.52 17.23 -1.14
C GLY A 107 4.98 16.89 0.24
N ASN A 108 4.29 17.81 0.92
CA ASN A 108 3.50 17.45 2.09
C ASN A 108 2.32 16.55 1.66
N ILE A 109 1.87 15.74 2.60
CA ILE A 109 0.82 14.74 2.42
C ILE A 109 -0.42 15.25 3.15
N PHE A 110 -1.61 15.09 2.58
CA PHE A 110 -2.85 15.20 3.36
C PHE A 110 -3.40 13.81 3.64
N TYR A 111 -4.03 13.66 4.80
CA TYR A 111 -4.82 12.50 5.17
C TYR A 111 -6.22 12.97 5.56
N GLU A 112 -7.23 12.20 5.20
CA GLU A 112 -8.60 12.35 5.70
C GLU A 112 -9.17 10.97 6.06
N THR A 113 -10.11 10.95 6.99
CA THR A 113 -10.94 9.78 7.22
C THR A 113 -11.83 9.56 6.01
N ALA A 114 -11.80 8.35 5.46
CA ALA A 114 -12.56 8.00 4.27
C ALA A 114 -12.76 6.50 4.21
N ALA A 115 -13.84 6.11 3.53
CA ALA A 115 -14.12 4.73 3.18
C ALA A 115 -14.19 4.58 1.65
N THR A 116 -13.48 3.59 1.11
CA THR A 116 -13.61 3.15 -0.28
C THR A 116 -13.90 1.66 -0.28
N ALA A 117 -14.80 1.20 -1.16
CA ALA A 117 -15.21 -0.21 -1.20
C ALA A 117 -15.75 -0.75 0.14
N LEU A 118 -16.41 0.11 0.93
CA LEU A 118 -16.88 -0.16 2.31
C LEU A 118 -15.78 -0.47 3.33
N ILE A 119 -14.50 -0.32 2.95
CA ILE A 119 -13.37 -0.38 3.87
C ILE A 119 -13.03 1.04 4.30
N GLU A 120 -13.13 1.30 5.59
CA GLU A 120 -12.67 2.56 6.19
C GLU A 120 -11.17 2.48 6.48
N HIS A 121 -10.36 2.86 5.49
CA HIS A 121 -8.90 2.84 5.58
C HIS A 121 -8.29 4.26 5.49
N GLY A 122 -9.13 5.29 5.42
CA GLY A 122 -8.69 6.67 5.18
C GLY A 122 -8.44 6.96 3.70
N HIS A 123 -7.97 8.16 3.42
CA HIS A 123 -7.53 8.58 2.10
C HIS A 123 -6.33 9.52 2.23
N VAL A 124 -5.39 9.41 1.29
CA VAL A 124 -4.18 10.25 1.24
C VAL A 124 -3.92 10.80 -0.15
N GLY A 125 -3.26 11.95 -0.19
CA GLY A 125 -2.70 12.53 -1.40
C GLY A 125 -1.57 13.50 -1.08
N MET A 126 -1.03 14.16 -2.09
CA MET A 126 0.13 15.06 -1.94
C MET A 126 -0.18 16.46 -2.44
N TYR A 127 0.43 17.46 -1.81
CA TYR A 127 0.51 18.82 -2.34
C TYR A 127 1.53 18.85 -3.49
N TYR A 128 1.11 19.26 -4.69
CA TYR A 128 1.99 19.56 -5.82
C TYR A 128 2.39 21.04 -5.86
N THR A 129 1.50 21.92 -5.44
CA THR A 129 1.77 23.33 -5.12
C THR A 129 1.06 23.68 -3.81
N ALA A 130 1.08 24.95 -3.40
CA ALA A 130 0.32 25.43 -2.24
C ALA A 130 -1.18 25.10 -2.31
N ASP A 131 -1.75 25.15 -3.51
CA ASP A 131 -3.19 25.00 -3.74
C ASP A 131 -3.54 23.83 -4.67
N THR A 132 -2.56 23.16 -5.28
CA THR A 132 -2.79 22.01 -6.15
C THR A 132 -2.50 20.71 -5.42
N LEU A 133 -3.51 19.85 -5.35
CA LEU A 133 -3.43 18.51 -4.80
C LEU A 133 -3.31 17.48 -5.92
N VAL A 134 -2.64 16.37 -5.63
CA VAL A 134 -2.60 15.16 -6.45
C VAL A 134 -3.05 13.99 -5.60
N GLU A 135 -4.00 13.23 -6.11
CA GLU A 135 -4.57 12.07 -5.42
C GLU A 135 -5.03 11.02 -6.45
N SER A 136 -5.21 9.78 -5.99
CA SER A 136 -5.93 8.77 -6.77
C SER A 136 -7.25 8.46 -6.11
N VAL A 137 -8.38 8.57 -6.82
CA VAL A 137 -9.72 8.32 -6.27
C VAL A 137 -10.55 7.42 -7.19
N PRO A 138 -11.57 6.72 -6.67
CA PRO A 138 -12.53 5.99 -7.48
C PRO A 138 -13.07 6.84 -8.64
N SER A 139 -13.33 6.18 -9.77
CA SER A 139 -13.85 6.77 -11.02
C SER A 139 -12.94 7.74 -11.78
N TYR A 140 -11.92 8.32 -11.14
CA TYR A 140 -10.98 9.24 -11.81
C TYR A 140 -9.56 8.70 -11.92
N GLY A 141 -9.18 7.74 -11.07
CA GLY A 141 -7.79 7.36 -10.92
C GLY A 141 -6.96 8.54 -10.43
N VAL A 142 -5.71 8.62 -10.88
CA VAL A 142 -4.80 9.71 -10.52
C VAL A 142 -5.26 11.01 -11.19
N ARG A 143 -5.55 12.01 -10.38
CA ARG A 143 -5.98 13.34 -10.82
C ARG A 143 -5.25 14.45 -10.06
N SER A 144 -5.38 15.67 -10.58
CA SER A 144 -5.11 16.88 -9.81
C SER A 144 -6.39 17.67 -9.58
N LEU A 145 -6.42 18.42 -8.48
CA LEU A 145 -7.52 19.34 -8.15
C LEU A 145 -6.99 20.53 -7.35
N ASN A 146 -7.72 21.65 -7.40
CA ASN A 146 -7.48 22.75 -6.48
C ASN A 146 -7.97 22.36 -5.08
N ARG A 147 -7.22 22.71 -4.03
CA ARG A 147 -7.58 22.48 -2.63
C ARG A 147 -8.93 23.11 -2.27
N SER A 148 -9.35 24.18 -2.94
CA SER A 148 -10.68 24.78 -2.75
C SER A 148 -11.82 23.79 -2.99
N ASN A 149 -11.58 22.76 -3.79
CA ASN A 149 -12.52 21.68 -4.10
C ASN A 149 -12.34 20.46 -3.18
N LYS A 150 -11.43 20.54 -2.19
CA LYS A 150 -11.18 19.49 -1.20
C LYS A 150 -11.67 19.96 0.16
N LYS A 151 -12.81 19.42 0.57
CA LYS A 151 -13.34 19.61 1.91
C LYS A 151 -12.92 18.44 2.79
N VAL A 152 -12.57 18.71 4.03
CA VAL A 152 -12.13 17.74 5.03
C VAL A 152 -12.94 17.92 6.32
N GLY A 153 -13.07 16.83 7.08
CA GLY A 153 -13.72 16.79 8.38
C GLY A 153 -12.73 16.57 9.52
N GLU A 154 -13.28 16.34 10.71
CA GLU A 154 -12.51 15.98 11.90
C GLU A 154 -11.62 14.75 11.66
N GLY A 155 -10.41 14.75 12.21
CA GLY A 155 -9.44 13.67 12.07
C GLY A 155 -8.56 13.78 10.81
N ALA A 156 -8.90 14.65 9.88
CA ALA A 156 -8.03 15.00 8.76
C ALA A 156 -6.78 15.76 9.25
N ARG A 157 -5.72 15.70 8.45
CA ARG A 157 -4.44 16.32 8.79
C ARG A 157 -3.60 16.63 7.57
N ILE A 158 -2.78 17.66 7.69
CA ILE A 158 -1.65 17.89 6.78
C ILE A 158 -0.41 17.38 7.48
N MET A 159 0.43 16.65 6.75
CA MET A 159 1.58 15.93 7.26
C MET A 159 2.81 16.24 6.42
N THR A 160 3.97 16.20 7.06
CA THR A 160 5.27 16.27 6.40
C THR A 160 6.05 14.99 6.68
N VAL A 161 6.91 14.60 5.74
CA VAL A 161 7.97 13.63 6.00
C VAL A 161 9.17 14.36 6.62
N SER A 162 9.66 13.84 7.73
CA SER A 162 10.82 14.35 8.49
C SER A 162 12.12 13.72 7.99
N ASN A 163 13.25 14.36 8.30
CA ASN A 163 14.59 13.95 7.87
C ASN A 163 14.73 13.84 6.33
N THR A 164 14.00 14.66 5.58
CA THR A 164 14.04 14.73 4.11
C THR A 164 14.30 16.16 3.68
N THR A 165 15.03 16.32 2.58
CA THR A 165 15.28 17.58 1.90
C THR A 165 14.05 18.08 1.13
N SER A 166 14.04 19.39 0.82
CA SER A 166 13.01 19.97 -0.06
C SER A 166 13.05 19.37 -1.47
N THR A 167 14.22 18.97 -1.96
CA THR A 167 14.36 18.31 -3.27
C THR A 167 13.67 16.94 -3.29
N GLU A 168 13.84 16.13 -2.25
CA GLU A 168 13.17 14.82 -2.13
C GLU A 168 11.64 14.96 -2.08
N LYS A 169 11.14 15.93 -1.30
CA LYS A 169 9.71 16.27 -1.24
C LYS A 169 9.18 16.69 -2.61
N ASN A 170 9.87 17.62 -3.25
CA ASN A 170 9.46 18.16 -4.56
C ASN A 170 9.48 17.09 -5.64
N SER A 171 10.50 16.25 -5.68
CA SER A 171 10.63 15.16 -6.64
C SER A 171 9.59 14.07 -6.42
N SER A 172 9.25 13.74 -5.17
CA SER A 172 8.17 12.80 -4.85
C SER A 172 6.82 13.34 -5.32
N ALA A 173 6.51 14.63 -5.04
CA ALA A 173 5.30 15.27 -5.56
C ALA A 173 5.27 15.32 -7.09
N ASN A 174 6.41 15.61 -7.75
CA ASN A 174 6.51 15.58 -9.21
C ASN A 174 6.24 14.18 -9.77
N TRP A 175 6.77 13.14 -9.12
CA TRP A 175 6.53 11.76 -9.52
C TRP A 175 5.04 11.43 -9.49
N ALA A 176 4.33 11.79 -8.40
CA ALA A 176 2.90 11.57 -8.28
C ALA A 176 2.11 12.38 -9.32
N TYR A 177 2.46 13.64 -9.54
CA TYR A 177 1.81 14.50 -10.54
C TYR A 177 1.97 13.94 -11.95
N ASN A 178 3.13 13.36 -12.28
CA ASN A 178 3.38 12.72 -13.57
C ASN A 178 2.66 11.37 -13.76
N ARG A 179 1.75 11.00 -12.86
CA ARG A 179 0.87 9.83 -12.98
C ARG A 179 -0.57 10.19 -13.32
N ILE A 180 -0.90 11.49 -13.43
CA ILE A 180 -2.26 11.93 -13.79
C ILE A 180 -2.74 11.20 -15.05
N GLY A 181 -3.94 10.62 -14.97
CA GLY A 181 -4.56 9.82 -16.02
C GLY A 181 -4.41 8.30 -15.86
N GLU A 182 -3.54 7.81 -14.97
CA GLU A 182 -3.52 6.39 -14.60
C GLU A 182 -4.79 6.01 -13.82
N SER A 183 -5.36 4.83 -14.09
CA SER A 183 -6.65 4.42 -13.52
C SER A 183 -6.57 4.11 -12.02
N TYR A 184 -7.74 4.04 -11.38
CA TYR A 184 -7.83 3.64 -9.99
C TYR A 184 -7.68 2.13 -9.84
N SER A 185 -6.78 1.68 -8.97
CA SER A 185 -6.72 0.28 -8.55
C SER A 185 -7.58 0.07 -7.32
N TYR A 186 -8.48 -0.90 -7.35
CA TYR A 186 -9.25 -1.28 -6.17
C TYR A 186 -8.52 -2.26 -5.27
N ASN A 187 -7.38 -2.82 -5.69
CA ASN A 187 -6.55 -3.71 -4.86
C ASN A 187 -5.95 -2.91 -3.71
N PHE A 188 -6.40 -3.14 -2.48
CA PHE A 188 -5.82 -2.59 -1.27
C PHE A 188 -4.96 -3.61 -0.54
N ALA A 189 -5.35 -4.87 -0.56
CA ALA A 189 -4.85 -5.87 0.36
C ALA A 189 -3.50 -6.48 -0.05
N THR A 190 -3.11 -6.36 -1.31
CA THR A 190 -1.81 -6.86 -1.83
C THR A 190 -1.07 -5.81 -2.64
N ASN A 191 -1.50 -4.55 -2.52
CA ASN A 191 -1.08 -3.50 -3.42
C ASN A 191 0.43 -3.25 -3.37
N ARG A 192 1.12 -3.53 -2.25
CA ARG A 192 2.57 -3.33 -2.11
C ARG A 192 3.38 -4.14 -3.13
N LEU A 193 2.85 -5.29 -3.54
CA LEU A 193 3.52 -6.26 -4.41
C LEU A 193 3.27 -6.02 -5.90
N THR A 194 2.44 -5.04 -6.25
CA THR A 194 2.18 -4.66 -7.65
C THR A 194 3.11 -3.54 -8.12
N SER A 195 3.16 -3.31 -9.43
CA SER A 195 4.01 -2.27 -10.02
C SER A 195 3.66 -0.87 -9.50
N CYS A 196 4.66 0.02 -9.50
CA CYS A 196 4.45 1.45 -9.33
C CYS A 196 4.11 2.17 -10.65
N THR A 197 3.90 1.44 -11.74
CA THR A 197 3.37 1.92 -13.03
C THR A 197 1.97 1.37 -13.25
N GLY A 198 1.09 2.12 -13.92
CA GLY A 198 -0.31 1.71 -14.16
C GLY A 198 -1.22 1.99 -12.95
N ASP A 199 -2.28 1.22 -12.79
CA ASP A 199 -3.37 1.55 -11.85
C ASP A 199 -2.91 1.60 -10.39
N LYS A 200 -3.35 2.62 -9.64
CA LYS A 200 -2.99 2.80 -8.20
C LYS A 200 -4.17 3.30 -7.39
N ASN A 201 -4.29 2.80 -6.15
CA ASN A 201 -5.12 3.43 -5.14
C ASN A 201 -4.39 4.66 -4.53
N CYS A 202 -5.06 5.37 -3.62
CA CYS A 202 -4.55 6.59 -3.00
C CYS A 202 -3.21 6.40 -2.27
N SER A 203 -3.11 5.41 -1.39
CA SER A 203 -1.89 5.12 -0.61
C SER A 203 -0.76 4.59 -1.48
N LYS A 204 -1.04 3.71 -2.44
CA LYS A 204 -0.06 3.19 -3.40
C LYS A 204 0.58 4.31 -4.21
N LEU A 205 -0.19 5.32 -4.62
CA LEU A 205 0.34 6.50 -5.32
C LEU A 205 1.38 7.23 -4.45
N VAL A 206 1.02 7.57 -3.22
CA VAL A 206 1.90 8.31 -2.29
C VAL A 206 3.12 7.48 -1.90
N TRP A 207 2.93 6.19 -1.59
CA TRP A 207 4.00 5.28 -1.24
C TRP A 207 4.99 5.08 -2.39
N CYS A 208 4.50 4.83 -3.61
CA CYS A 208 5.37 4.69 -4.78
C CYS A 208 6.13 5.98 -5.12
N ALA A 209 5.53 7.15 -4.87
CA ALA A 209 6.19 8.43 -5.06
C ALA A 209 7.45 8.54 -4.19
N TRP A 210 7.31 8.27 -2.89
CA TRP A 210 8.43 8.30 -1.96
C TRP A 210 9.43 7.18 -2.20
N LYS A 211 8.94 5.94 -2.38
CA LYS A 211 9.78 4.76 -2.58
C LYS A 211 10.64 4.85 -3.83
N ASN A 212 10.09 5.27 -4.98
CA ASN A 212 10.87 5.32 -6.22
C ASN A 212 11.83 6.51 -6.28
N VAL A 213 11.51 7.63 -5.62
CA VAL A 213 12.33 8.84 -5.69
C VAL A 213 13.45 8.83 -4.64
N THR A 214 13.16 8.32 -3.44
CA THR A 214 14.06 8.44 -2.28
C THR A 214 14.50 7.10 -1.72
N GLY A 215 13.86 6.00 -2.11
CA GLY A 215 14.02 4.70 -1.46
C GLY A 215 13.30 4.58 -0.11
N LEU A 216 12.65 5.64 0.38
CA LEU A 216 11.91 5.61 1.64
C LEU A 216 10.62 4.81 1.52
N ASP A 217 10.54 3.74 2.30
CA ASP A 217 9.35 2.90 2.44
C ASP A 217 8.43 3.49 3.52
N LEU A 218 7.35 4.17 3.11
CA LEU A 218 6.38 4.80 4.02
C LEU A 218 5.27 3.85 4.50
N ASP A 219 5.46 2.56 4.35
CA ASP A 219 4.57 1.55 4.92
C ASP A 219 5.06 1.18 6.32
N SER A 220 4.31 1.62 7.34
CA SER A 220 4.73 1.47 8.74
C SER A 220 4.71 0.03 9.28
N ASN A 221 3.88 -0.85 8.72
CA ASN A 221 3.74 -2.23 9.18
C ASN A 221 4.43 -3.25 8.24
N GLY A 222 4.73 -2.84 7.00
CA GLY A 222 5.44 -3.67 6.03
C GLY A 222 4.63 -4.85 5.49
N GLY A 223 3.30 -4.78 5.59
CA GLY A 223 2.35 -5.83 5.22
C GLY A 223 2.25 -6.09 3.72
N LEU A 224 1.21 -6.81 3.30
CA LEU A 224 0.89 -7.09 1.89
C LEU A 224 0.30 -5.84 1.20
N GLY A 225 -0.52 -5.08 1.92
CA GLY A 225 -1.09 -3.82 1.48
C GLY A 225 -0.34 -2.61 2.03
N VAL A 226 -0.35 -1.50 1.29
CA VAL A 226 -0.05 -0.18 1.86
C VAL A 226 -1.35 0.58 1.99
N TYR A 227 -1.75 0.92 3.20
CA TYR A 227 -2.97 1.66 3.53
C TYR A 227 -2.65 3.12 3.88
N PRO A 228 -3.62 4.04 3.75
CA PRO A 228 -3.42 5.44 4.12
C PRO A 228 -2.98 5.64 5.58
N LYS A 229 -3.47 4.80 6.49
CA LYS A 229 -3.08 4.81 7.91
C LYS A 229 -1.61 4.41 8.10
N ASP A 230 -1.08 3.50 7.29
CA ASP A 230 0.34 3.12 7.38
C ASP A 230 1.26 4.30 7.06
N ILE A 231 0.89 5.12 6.08
CA ILE A 231 1.64 6.34 5.73
C ILE A 231 1.50 7.37 6.86
N ARG A 232 0.28 7.56 7.36
CA ARG A 232 -0.03 8.52 8.42
C ARG A 232 0.74 8.23 9.71
N ASP A 233 0.82 6.96 10.08
CA ASP A 233 1.36 6.49 11.36
C ASP A 233 2.83 6.08 11.25
N HIS A 234 3.43 6.17 10.06
CA HIS A 234 4.86 5.97 9.85
C HIS A 234 5.69 6.95 10.71
N SER A 235 6.74 6.44 11.36
CA SER A 235 7.56 7.20 12.34
C SER A 235 8.22 8.47 11.79
N ARG A 236 8.47 8.51 10.47
CA ARG A 236 8.98 9.71 9.78
C ARG A 236 7.90 10.69 9.35
N VAL A 237 6.62 10.37 9.48
CA VAL A 237 5.52 11.24 9.10
C VAL A 237 5.02 11.98 10.33
N THR A 238 4.93 13.30 10.23
CA THR A 238 4.50 14.16 11.34
C THR A 238 3.38 15.06 10.87
N ALA A 239 2.28 15.08 11.63
CA ALA A 239 1.22 16.03 11.38
C ALA A 239 1.69 17.45 11.73
N ILE A 240 1.47 18.38 10.81
CA ILE A 240 1.76 19.81 10.99
C ILE A 240 0.48 20.64 11.12
N LYS A 241 -0.67 20.03 10.85
CA LYS A 241 -2.01 20.61 11.01
C LYS A 241 -3.02 19.50 11.22
N TYR A 242 -3.97 19.71 12.12
CA TYR A 242 -5.14 18.86 12.35
C TYR A 242 -6.42 19.64 12.03
N TYR A 243 -7.48 18.89 11.73
CA TYR A 243 -8.84 19.37 11.52
C TYR A 243 -9.81 18.63 12.43
#